data_AF-A0A7V1DTZ3-F1
#
_entry.id   AF-A0A7V1DTZ3-F1
#
_cell.length_a   1.000
_cell.length_b   1.000
_cell.length_c   1.000
_cell.angle_alpha   90.00
_cell.angle_beta   90.00
_cell.angle_gamma   90.00
#
_symmetry.space_group_name_H-M   'P 1'
#
loop_
_entity.id
_entity.type
_entity.pdbx_description
1 polymer ?
#
loop_
_entity_poly.entity_id
_entity_poly.type
_entity_poly.pdbx_seq_one_letter_code
_entity_poly.pdbx_strand_id
1 'polypeptide(L)'
;MYFVTTKHPDYVLFSMTPSERAAVGVTEKQEVHFLVRDAQDGKWRIFAKWNAAEFSHTDFMAAWHYRDEPSAAEDLLEVLPAELREAARRACLQ
;
A
#
# COMPACT_ATOMS: atom_id res chain seq x y z
N MET A 1 -5.75 9.91 -8.31
CA MET A 1 -6.64 9.50 -7.21
C MET A 1 -6.18 10.13 -5.91
N TYR A 2 -7.07 10.23 -4.92
CA TYR A 2 -6.75 10.68 -3.57
C TYR A 2 -6.74 9.50 -2.60
N PHE A 3 -6.19 9.70 -1.41
CA PHE A 3 -6.25 8.72 -0.33
C PHE A 3 -7.04 9.28 0.85
N VAL A 4 -7.70 8.39 1.59
CA VAL A 4 -8.42 8.73 2.82
C VAL A 4 -7.60 8.26 4.01
N THR A 5 -7.11 9.19 4.81
CA THR A 5 -6.30 8.88 6.00
C THR A 5 -7.18 8.71 7.22
N THR A 6 -6.97 7.62 7.97
CA THR A 6 -7.67 7.31 9.22
C THR A 6 -6.69 6.81 10.29
N LYS A 7 -7.15 6.74 11.54
CA LYS A 7 -6.36 6.13 12.63
C LYS A 7 -6.47 4.61 12.56
N HIS A 8 -5.33 3.93 12.69
CA HIS A 8 -5.27 2.47 12.84
C HIS A 8 -4.23 2.14 13.94
N PRO A 9 -4.52 1.26 14.92
CA PRO A 9 -3.69 1.08 16.12
C PRO A 9 -2.20 0.75 15.86
N ASP A 10 -1.91 0.04 14.77
CA ASP A 10 -0.56 -0.44 14.44
C ASP A 10 0.26 0.50 13.56
N TYR A 11 -0.30 1.66 13.17
CA TYR A 11 0.30 2.52 12.15
C TYR A 11 0.39 3.98 12.60
N VAL A 12 1.54 4.59 12.35
CA VAL A 12 1.72 6.05 12.50
C VAL A 12 0.97 6.83 11.43
N LEU A 13 0.77 6.20 10.26
CA LEU A 13 -0.08 6.70 9.18
C LEU A 13 -0.78 5.52 8.52
N PHE A 14 -2.08 5.62 8.29
CA PHE A 14 -2.86 4.64 7.55
C PHE A 14 -3.78 5.34 6.56
N SER A 15 -3.56 5.09 5.27
CA SER A 15 -4.24 5.79 4.17
C SER A 15 -4.81 4.79 3.19
N MET A 16 -6.12 4.84 2.98
CA MET A 16 -6.87 3.92 2.12
C MET A 16 -7.10 4.51 0.74
N THR A 17 -7.25 3.66 -0.26
CA THR A 17 -7.81 4.09 -1.55
C THR A 17 -9.30 4.42 -1.39
N PRO A 18 -9.89 5.24 -2.29
CA PRO A 18 -11.29 5.62 -2.19
C PRO A 18 -12.25 4.43 -2.20
N SER A 19 -11.90 3.35 -2.90
CA SER A 19 -12.70 2.12 -2.91
C SER A 19 -12.52 1.23 -1.67
N GLU A 20 -11.59 1.57 -0.79
CA GLU A 20 -11.19 0.78 0.38
C GLU A 20 -10.70 -0.64 0.03
N ARG A 21 -10.31 -0.92 -1.23
CA ARG A 21 -9.71 -2.20 -1.62
C ARG A 21 -8.26 -2.33 -1.16
N ALA A 22 -7.56 -1.20 -1.02
CA ALA A 22 -6.16 -1.18 -0.61
C ALA A 22 -5.88 -0.06 0.39
N ALA A 23 -4.79 -0.21 1.13
CA ALA A 23 -4.27 0.82 2.02
C ALA A 23 -2.74 0.83 2.00
N VAL A 24 -2.17 1.99 2.32
CA VAL A 24 -0.77 2.14 2.68
C VAL A 24 -0.68 2.50 4.16
N GLY A 25 0.06 1.70 4.91
CA GLY A 25 0.34 1.89 6.32
C GLY A 25 1.83 2.17 6.53
N VAL A 26 2.17 3.02 7.50
CA VAL A 26 3.55 3.22 7.95
C VAL A 26 3.65 2.84 9.41
N THR A 27 4.61 1.98 9.76
CA THR A 27 4.84 1.55 11.15
C THR A 27 5.80 2.50 11.86
N GLU A 28 5.90 2.38 13.19
CA GLU A 28 6.91 3.13 13.98
C GLU A 28 8.36 2.82 13.59
N LYS A 29 8.60 1.65 12.97
CA LYS A 29 9.92 1.24 12.48
C LYS A 29 10.25 1.77 11.08
N GLN A 30 9.44 2.71 10.56
CA GLN A 30 9.53 3.23 9.20
C GLN A 30 9.41 2.13 8.13
N GLU A 31 8.66 1.06 8.40
CA GLU A 31 8.26 0.08 7.38
C GLU A 31 6.96 0.55 6.72
N VAL A 32 6.93 0.58 5.39
CA VAL A 32 5.73 0.81 4.61
C VAL A 32 5.07 -0.54 4.37
N HIS A 33 3.80 -0.67 4.77
CA HIS A 33 2.95 -1.80 4.46
C HIS A 33 1.99 -1.39 3.36
N PHE A 34 1.96 -2.12 2.26
CA PHE A 34 0.85 -2.12 1.33
C PHE A 34 -0.12 -3.23 1.72
N LEU A 35 -1.37 -2.87 1.98
CA LEU A 35 -2.40 -3.78 2.47
C LEU A 35 -3.52 -3.91 1.45
N VAL A 36 -4.07 -5.11 1.36
CA VAL A 36 -5.28 -5.41 0.60
C VAL A 36 -6.38 -5.80 1.58
N ARG A 37 -7.61 -5.35 1.29
CA ARG A 37 -8.78 -5.73 2.06
C ARG A 37 -9.30 -7.08 1.59
N ASP A 38 -9.38 -8.04 2.49
CA ASP A 38 -9.93 -9.35 2.18
C ASP A 38 -11.44 -9.23 1.92
N ALA A 39 -11.90 -9.78 0.79
CA ALA A 39 -13.29 -9.67 0.37
C ALA A 39 -14.27 -10.52 1.21
N GLN A 40 -13.78 -11.55 1.92
CA GLN A 40 -14.59 -12.47 2.70
C GLN A 40 -14.85 -11.94 4.12
N ASP A 41 -13.81 -11.44 4.79
CA ASP A 41 -13.90 -10.99 6.19
C ASP A 41 -13.66 -9.49 6.42
N GLY A 42 -13.35 -8.75 5.36
CA GLY A 42 -13.15 -7.30 5.40
C GLY A 42 -11.88 -6.86 6.12
N LYS A 43 -11.01 -7.80 6.52
CA LYS A 43 -9.77 -7.50 7.24
C LYS A 43 -8.66 -7.06 6.30
N TRP A 44 -7.76 -6.24 6.84
CA TRP A 44 -6.55 -5.84 6.15
C TRP A 44 -5.48 -6.93 6.24
N ARG A 45 -4.89 -7.29 5.10
CA ARG A 45 -3.73 -8.18 5.03
C ARG A 45 -2.57 -7.47 4.38
N ILE A 46 -1.38 -7.62 4.96
CA ILE A 46 -0.15 -7.10 4.37
C ILE A 46 0.11 -7.90 3.10
N PHE A 47 0.08 -7.22 1.97
CA PHE A 47 0.35 -7.80 0.65
C PHE A 47 1.81 -7.60 0.25
N ALA A 48 2.37 -6.43 0.58
CA ALA A 48 3.78 -6.14 0.39
C ALA A 48 4.27 -5.21 1.49
N LYS A 49 5.58 -5.24 1.74
CA LYS A 49 6.22 -4.32 2.68
C LYS A 49 7.65 -4.01 2.28
N TRP A 50 8.10 -2.81 2.63
CA TRP A 50 9.45 -2.33 2.34
C TRP A 50 9.87 -1.25 3.32
N ASN A 51 11.16 -0.92 3.36
CA ASN A 51 11.64 0.18 4.18
C ASN A 51 11.28 1.52 3.52
N ALA A 52 10.75 2.49 4.30
CA ALA A 52 10.40 3.80 3.78
C ALA A 52 11.59 4.57 3.17
N ALA A 53 12.83 4.21 3.54
CA ALA A 53 14.04 4.76 2.95
C ALA A 53 14.30 4.27 1.50
N GLU A 54 13.74 3.12 1.11
CA GLU A 54 13.83 2.60 -0.27
C GLU A 54 12.82 3.29 -1.18
N PHE A 55 11.59 3.49 -0.69
CA PHE A 55 10.53 4.23 -1.38
C PHE A 55 9.50 4.71 -0.37
N SER A 56 9.32 6.02 -0.20
CA SER A 56 8.47 6.50 0.89
C SER A 56 6.98 6.32 0.59
N HIS A 57 6.15 6.22 1.64
CA HIS A 57 4.69 6.24 1.49
C HIS A 57 4.20 7.51 0.76
N THR A 58 4.89 8.64 0.95
CA THR A 58 4.58 9.90 0.27
C THR A 58 4.85 9.79 -1.22
N ASP A 59 6.01 9.25 -1.63
CA ASP A 59 6.33 9.02 -3.05
C ASP A 59 5.32 8.07 -3.70
N PHE A 60 4.94 7.02 -2.98
CA PHE A 60 3.89 6.08 -3.41
C PHE A 60 2.55 6.78 -3.63
N MET A 61 2.07 7.53 -2.65
CA MET A 61 0.78 8.22 -2.76
C MET A 61 0.81 9.32 -3.83
N ALA A 62 1.92 10.05 -3.95
CA ALA A 62 2.10 11.10 -4.94
C ALA A 62 2.10 10.56 -6.38
N ALA A 63 2.71 9.39 -6.62
CA ALA A 63 2.72 8.75 -7.93
C ALA A 63 1.31 8.41 -8.45
N TRP A 64 0.34 8.27 -7.55
CA TRP A 64 -1.06 8.00 -7.87
C TRP A 64 -1.94 9.26 -7.97
N HIS A 65 -1.44 10.46 -7.68
CA HIS A 65 -2.26 11.68 -7.58
C HIS A 65 -3.07 11.96 -8.87
N TYR A 66 -2.47 11.76 -10.04
CA TYR A 66 -3.09 12.02 -11.36
C TYR A 66 -3.54 10.75 -12.11
N ARG A 67 -3.60 9.61 -11.43
CA ARG A 67 -4.00 8.33 -12.04
C ARG A 67 -5.35 7.86 -11.50
N ASP A 68 -6.08 7.09 -12.29
CA ASP A 68 -7.27 6.39 -11.80
C ASP A 68 -6.87 5.25 -10.86
N GLU A 69 -7.76 4.92 -9.93
CA GLU A 69 -7.58 3.75 -9.08
C GLU A 69 -7.76 2.48 -9.95
N PRO A 70 -6.78 1.55 -9.96
CA PRO A 70 -6.91 0.33 -10.73
C PRO A 70 -8.01 -0.59 -10.16
N SER A 71 -8.53 -1.48 -11.02
CA SER A 71 -9.55 -2.45 -10.62
C SER A 71 -9.01 -3.50 -9.66
N ALA A 72 -7.79 -3.99 -9.89
CA ALA A 72 -7.09 -4.88 -8.98
C ALA A 72 -6.27 -4.05 -7.98
N ALA A 73 -6.31 -4.43 -6.70
CA ALA A 73 -5.58 -3.71 -5.67
C ALA A 73 -4.07 -3.82 -5.89
N GLU A 74 -3.60 -5.01 -6.29
CA GLU A 74 -2.18 -5.30 -6.51
C GLU A 74 -1.50 -4.41 -7.57
N ASP A 75 -2.27 -3.94 -8.56
CA ASP A 75 -1.79 -3.05 -9.63
C ASP A 75 -1.32 -1.69 -9.09
N LEU A 76 -1.70 -1.33 -7.86
CA LEU A 76 -1.18 -0.15 -7.19
C LEU A 76 0.34 -0.19 -6.99
N LEU A 77 0.96 -1.38 -7.00
CA LEU A 77 2.40 -1.55 -6.89
C LEU A 77 3.16 -1.18 -8.16
N GLU A 78 2.48 -0.88 -9.27
CA GLU A 78 3.13 -0.50 -10.53
C GLU A 78 3.96 0.79 -10.45
N VAL A 79 3.72 1.64 -9.44
CA VAL A 79 4.51 2.86 -9.20
C VAL A 79 5.82 2.61 -8.44
N LEU A 80 6.02 1.40 -7.90
CA LEU A 80 7.25 1.06 -7.21
C LEU A 80 8.42 0.95 -8.20
N PRO A 81 9.66 1.24 -7.75
CA PRO A 81 10.87 0.89 -8.48
C PRO A 81 10.87 -0.59 -8.86
N ALA A 82 11.39 -0.94 -10.05
CA ALA A 82 11.28 -2.29 -10.60
C ALA A 82 11.78 -3.38 -9.64
N GLU A 83 12.95 -3.19 -9.03
CA GLU A 83 13.52 -4.17 -8.09
C GLU A 83 12.61 -4.42 -6.87
N LEU A 84 12.04 -3.33 -6.34
CA LEU A 84 11.15 -3.38 -5.19
C LEU A 84 9.80 -4.01 -5.54
N ARG A 85 9.26 -3.69 -6.72
CA ARG A 85 8.03 -4.27 -7.25
C ARG A 85 8.14 -5.78 -7.43
N GLU A 86 9.26 -6.24 -7.98
CA GLU A 86 9.51 -7.68 -8.15
C GLU A 86 9.71 -8.39 -6.82
N ALA A 87 10.35 -7.75 -5.83
CA ALA A 87 10.44 -8.28 -4.47
C ALA A 87 9.07 -8.39 -3.80
N ALA A 88 8.24 -7.34 -3.91
CA ALA A 88 6.87 -7.31 -3.39
C ALA A 88 5.99 -8.42 -3.98
N ARG A 89 6.06 -8.64 -5.30
CA ARG A 89 5.31 -9.69 -5.99
C ARG A 89 5.71 -11.10 -5.54
N ARG A 90 7.00 -11.35 -5.31
CA ARG A 90 7.47 -12.65 -4.80
C ARG A 90 6.98 -12.94 -3.39
N ALA A 91 6.93 -11.91 -2.52
CA ALA A 91 6.47 -12.06 -1.15
C ALA A 91 4.97 -12.37 -1.03
N CYS A 92 4.16 -11.96 -2.01
CA CYS A 92 2.72 -12.27 -2.08
C CYS A 92 2.41 -13.75 -2.37
N LEU A 93 3.29 -14.45 -3.10
CA LEU A 93 3.05 -15.82 -3.57
C LEU A 93 3.44 -16.91 -2.55
N GLN A 94 3.82 -16.52 -1.33
CA GLN A 94 4.21 -17.42 -0.23
C GLN A 94 3.17 -17.37 0.89
#